data_AF-A0A453EBL1-F1
#
_entry.id   AF-A0A453EBL1-F1
#
_cell.length_a   1.000
_cell.length_b   1.000
_cell.length_c   1.000
_cell.angle_alpha   90.00
_cell.angle_beta   90.00
_cell.angle_gamma   90.00
#
_symmetry.space_group_name_H-M   'P 1'
#
loop_
_entity.id
_entity.type
_entity.pdbx_description
1 polymer ?
#
loop_
_entity_poly.entity_id
_entity_poly.type
_entity_poly.pdbx_seq_one_letter_code
_entity_poly.pdbx_strand_id
1 'polypeptide(L)'
;MWAAKLHPVPKLSAAQLAKIAPLAAGHMLGTVFTNMSLGMVAVSFTHTVKASEPFFTVLLSAFFLGEVPSPLVLGSLVPIVGGVALASLTEVSFNWFVPSN
;
A
#
# COMPACT_ATOMS: atom_id res chain seq x y z
N MET A 1 14.66 1.75 22.63
CA MET A 1 14.12 3.09 22.94
C MET A 1 13.45 3.12 24.33
N TRP A 2 12.27 2.52 24.53
CA TRP A 2 11.55 2.56 25.82
C TRP A 2 12.15 1.63 26.89
N ALA A 3 12.55 0.41 26.53
CA ALA A 3 13.25 -0.51 27.43
C ALA A 3 14.60 0.06 27.92
N ALA A 4 15.25 0.86 27.09
CA ALA A 4 16.50 1.56 27.41
C ALA A 4 16.28 2.91 28.12
N LYS A 5 15.04 3.27 28.51
CA LYS A 5 14.65 4.58 29.10
C LYS A 5 15.04 5.82 28.27
N LEU A 6 15.39 5.68 27.00
CA LEU A 6 15.79 6.78 26.12
C LEU A 6 14.61 7.67 25.71
N HIS A 7 13.37 7.22 25.92
CA HIS A 7 12.16 7.98 25.60
C HIS A 7 11.04 7.60 26.58
N PRO A 8 10.18 8.54 27.01
CA PRO A 8 9.03 8.23 27.86
C PRO A 8 8.12 7.18 27.21
N VAL A 9 7.70 6.20 28.03
CA VAL A 9 6.80 5.11 27.60
C VAL A 9 5.42 5.68 27.31
N PRO A 10 4.85 5.43 26.12
CA PRO A 10 3.51 5.91 25.81
C PRO A 10 2.47 5.25 26.72
N LYS A 11 1.57 6.06 27.29
CA LYS A 11 0.44 5.58 28.09
C LYS A 11 -0.68 5.14 27.14
N LEU A 12 -0.73 3.84 26.83
CA LEU A 12 -1.75 3.25 25.96
C LEU A 12 -2.80 2.53 26.82
N SER A 13 -4.07 2.91 26.67
CA SER A 13 -5.19 2.12 27.21
C SER A 13 -5.58 0.98 26.26
N ALA A 14 -6.18 -0.09 26.78
CA ALA A 14 -6.69 -1.19 25.97
C ALA A 14 -7.72 -0.73 24.92
N ALA A 15 -8.53 0.29 25.25
CA ALA A 15 -9.48 0.89 24.33
C ALA A 15 -8.81 1.64 23.16
N GLN A 16 -7.66 2.30 23.41
CA GLN A 16 -6.87 2.91 22.34
C GLN A 16 -6.20 1.85 21.46
N LEU A 17 -5.72 0.76 22.07
CA LEU A 17 -5.12 -0.36 21.34
C LEU A 17 -6.11 -0.99 20.37
N ALA A 18 -7.35 -1.20 20.80
CA ALA A 18 -8.43 -1.71 19.94
C ALA A 18 -8.73 -0.78 18.76
N LYS A 19 -8.65 0.54 18.94
CA LYS A 19 -8.88 1.53 17.86
C LYS A 19 -7.76 1.54 16.82
N ILE A 20 -6.51 1.32 17.22
CA ILE A 20 -5.36 1.29 16.29
C ILE A 20 -5.11 -0.09 15.68
N ALA A 21 -5.68 -1.15 16.27
CA ALA A 21 -5.56 -2.52 15.78
C ALA A 21 -5.87 -2.70 14.28
N PRO A 22 -6.98 -2.17 13.71
CA PRO A 22 -7.25 -2.33 12.28
C PRO A 22 -6.20 -1.65 11.39
N LEU A 23 -5.71 -0.47 11.78
CA LEU A 23 -4.63 0.23 11.07
C LEU A 23 -3.33 -0.57 11.12
N ALA A 24 -2.98 -1.10 12.29
CA ALA A 24 -1.80 -1.94 12.47
C ALA A 24 -1.89 -3.23 11.64
N ALA A 25 -3.04 -3.90 11.65
CA ALA A 25 -3.29 -5.10 10.86
C ALA A 25 -3.16 -4.82 9.36
N GLY A 26 -3.76 -3.73 8.87
CA GLY A 26 -3.63 -3.31 7.47
C GLY A 26 -2.17 -3.05 7.07
N HIS A 27 -1.40 -2.38 7.93
CA HIS A 27 0.03 -2.12 7.68
C HIS A 27 0.87 -3.41 7.67
N MET A 28 0.61 -4.33 8.61
CA MET A 28 1.27 -5.63 8.66
C MET A 28 0.98 -6.44 7.39
N LEU A 29 -0.28 -6.51 6.96
CA LEU A 29 -0.68 -7.19 5.73
C LEU A 29 0.01 -6.57 4.51
N GLY A 30 0.04 -5.25 4.40
CA GLY A 30 0.74 -4.55 3.32
C GLY A 30 2.23 -4.90 3.26
N THR A 31 2.88 -5.03 4.42
CA THR A 31 4.29 -5.43 4.50
C THR A 31 4.50 -6.87 4.07
N VAL A 32 3.64 -7.79 4.52
CA VAL A 32 3.71 -9.21 4.13
C VAL A 32 3.53 -9.36 2.62
N PHE A 33 2.52 -8.72 2.03
CA PHE A 33 2.30 -8.78 0.59
C PHE A 33 3.41 -8.13 -0.22
N THR A 34 4.00 -7.03 0.27
CA THR A 34 5.18 -6.43 -0.38
C THR A 34 6.34 -7.43 -0.40
N ASN A 35 6.64 -8.07 0.73
CA ASN A 35 7.73 -9.04 0.81
C ASN A 35 7.48 -10.28 -0.06
N MET A 36 6.23 -10.73 -0.16
CA MET A 36 5.86 -11.81 -1.08
C MET A 36 6.08 -11.40 -2.55
N SER A 37 5.70 -10.17 -2.93
CA SER A 37 5.95 -9.63 -4.27
C SER A 37 7.44 -9.57 -4.60
N LEU A 38 8.28 -9.09 -3.67
CA LEU A 38 9.74 -9.02 -3.88
C LEU A 38 10.39 -10.38 -4.11
N GLY A 39 9.76 -11.48 -3.65
CA GLY A 39 10.21 -12.85 -3.94
C GLY A 39 9.76 -13.40 -5.29
N MET A 40 8.81 -12.74 -5.97
CA MET A 40 8.16 -13.24 -7.19
C MET A 40 8.47 -12.40 -8.43
N VAL A 41 8.75 -11.10 -8.28
CA VAL A 41 8.98 -10.16 -9.39
C VAL A 41 10.15 -9.23 -9.08
N ALA A 42 10.63 -8.50 -10.09
CA ALA A 42 11.68 -7.50 -9.92
C ALA A 42 11.32 -6.46 -8.84
N VAL A 43 12.33 -6.06 -8.05
CA VAL A 43 12.19 -5.06 -6.98
C VAL A 43 11.66 -3.74 -7.54
N SER A 44 12.20 -3.31 -8.68
CA SER A 44 11.76 -2.11 -9.41
C SER A 44 10.27 -2.19 -9.74
N PHE A 45 9.82 -3.32 -10.27
CA PHE A 45 8.42 -3.51 -10.63
C PHE A 45 7.50 -3.50 -9.41
N THR A 46 7.91 -4.14 -8.29
CA THR A 46 7.15 -4.08 -7.03
C THR A 46 6.95 -2.62 -6.58
N HIS A 47 7.99 -1.80 -6.65
CA HIS A 47 7.88 -0.38 -6.30
C HIS A 47 7.07 0.43 -7.31
N THR A 48 7.11 0.08 -8.60
CA THR A 48 6.24 0.67 -9.63
C THR A 48 4.78 0.38 -9.32
N VAL A 49 4.42 -0.87 -8.99
CA VAL A 49 3.04 -1.22 -8.61
C VAL A 49 2.62 -0.47 -7.34
N LYS A 50 3.50 -0.33 -6.34
CA LYS A 50 3.22 0.47 -5.14
C LYS A 50 2.97 1.96 -5.42
N ALA A 51 3.48 2.50 -6.53
CA ALA A 51 3.20 3.89 -6.92
C ALA A 51 1.72 4.14 -7.24
N SER A 52 0.89 3.08 -7.33
CA SER A 52 -0.57 3.19 -7.43
C SER A 52 -1.29 3.53 -6.11
N GLU A 53 -0.57 3.64 -4.98
CA GLU A 53 -1.14 4.05 -3.68
C GLU A 53 -2.08 5.28 -3.73
N PRO A 54 -1.79 6.36 -4.49
CA PRO A 54 -2.70 7.50 -4.61
C PRO A 54 -4.06 7.15 -5.23
N PHE A 55 -4.10 6.22 -6.19
CA PHE A 55 -5.35 5.77 -6.81
C PHE A 55 -6.24 5.06 -5.78
N PHE A 56 -5.67 4.11 -5.04
CA PHE A 56 -6.42 3.40 -3.99
C PHE A 56 -6.82 4.33 -2.84
N THR A 57 -5.99 5.30 -2.49
CA THR A 57 -6.29 6.29 -1.46
C THR A 57 -7.52 7.11 -1.84
N VAL A 58 -7.57 7.66 -3.06
CA VAL A 58 -8.73 8.42 -3.55
C VAL A 58 -10.00 7.56 -3.57
N LEU A 59 -9.90 6.31 -4.04
CA LEU A 59 -11.02 5.38 -4.09
C LEU A 59 -11.58 5.07 -2.69
N LEU A 60 -10.69 4.74 -1.75
CA LEU A 60 -11.08 4.39 -0.37
C LEU A 60 -11.60 5.62 0.37
N SER A 61 -11.02 6.80 0.17
CA SER A 61 -11.52 8.06 0.74
C SER A 61 -12.93 8.39 0.22
N ALA A 62 -13.18 8.23 -1.07
CA ALA A 62 -14.51 8.43 -1.63
C ALA A 62 -15.53 7.44 -1.04
N PHE A 63 -15.14 6.16 -0.87
CA PHE A 63 -16.04 5.12 -0.36
C PHE A 63 -16.32 5.22 1.15
N PHE A 64 -15.29 5.42 1.97
CA PHE A 64 -15.42 5.39 3.43
C PHE A 64 -15.67 6.77 4.05
N LEU A 65 -15.13 7.85 3.45
CA LEU A 65 -15.23 9.21 3.98
C LEU A 65 -16.21 10.09 3.18
N GLY A 66 -16.66 9.65 2.00
CA GLY A 66 -17.56 10.44 1.15
C GLY A 66 -16.87 11.64 0.47
N GLU A 67 -15.53 11.64 0.40
CA GLU A 67 -14.78 12.72 -0.22
C GLU A 67 -14.98 12.73 -1.75
N VAL A 68 -15.26 13.90 -2.31
CA VAL A 68 -15.38 14.08 -3.76
C VAL A 68 -14.04 14.60 -4.31
N PRO A 69 -13.28 13.78 -5.06
CA PRO A 69 -12.00 14.21 -5.61
C PRO A 69 -12.19 15.30 -6.65
N SER A 70 -11.30 16.29 -6.65
CA SER A 70 -11.35 17.37 -7.63
C SER A 70 -10.98 16.85 -9.03
N PRO A 71 -11.41 17.53 -10.11
CA PRO A 71 -11.02 17.15 -11.47
C PRO A 71 -9.50 17.11 -11.68
N LEU A 72 -8.74 17.95 -10.97
CA LEU A 72 -7.27 17.94 -11.03
C LEU A 72 -6.68 16.68 -10.38
N VAL A 73 -7.23 16.24 -9.25
CA VAL A 73 -6.82 14.98 -8.61
C VAL A 73 -7.09 13.82 -9.56
N LEU A 74 -8.30 13.75 -10.13
CA LEU A 74 -8.66 12.72 -11.11
C LEU A 74 -7.75 12.76 -12.34
N GLY A 75 -7.45 13.95 -12.86
CA GLY A 75 -6.51 14.14 -13.96
C GLY A 75 -5.10 13.64 -13.65
N SER A 76 -4.62 13.84 -12.42
CA SER A 76 -3.31 13.33 -11.97
C SER A 76 -3.26 11.81 -11.83
N LEU A 77 -4.39 11.14 -11.60
CA LEU A 77 -4.45 9.68 -11.52
C LEU A 77 -4.23 9.03 -12.89
N VAL A 78 -4.58 9.70 -13.99
CA VAL A 78 -4.43 9.18 -15.35
C VAL A 78 -2.97 8.80 -15.67
N PRO A 79 -1.98 9.70 -15.55
CA PRO A 79 -0.59 9.34 -15.80
C PRO A 79 -0.01 8.35 -14.76
N ILE A 80 -0.49 8.39 -13.50
CA ILE A 80 -0.04 7.43 -12.46
C ILE A 80 -0.47 6.01 -12.84
N VAL A 81 -1.78 5.80 -13.04
CA VAL A 81 -2.34 4.49 -13.38
C VAL A 81 -1.85 4.05 -14.76
N GLY A 82 -1.74 4.97 -15.73
CA GLY A 82 -1.19 4.70 -17.05
C GLY A 82 0.25 4.21 -17.00
N GLY A 83 1.10 4.86 -16.20
CA GLY A 83 2.49 4.44 -16.01
C GLY A 83 2.63 3.05 -15.38
N VAL A 84 1.83 2.77 -14.35
CA VAL A 84 1.81 1.45 -13.70
C VAL A 84 1.29 0.36 -14.65
N ALA A 85 0.23 0.65 -15.41
CA ALA A 85 -0.32 -0.28 -16.39
C ALA A 85 0.70 -0.59 -17.50
N LEU A 86 1.36 0.43 -18.04
CA LEU A 86 2.40 0.25 -19.06
C LEU A 86 3.56 -0.59 -18.53
N ALA A 87 4.05 -0.31 -17.33
CA ALA A 87 5.11 -1.09 -16.70
C ALA A 87 4.69 -2.56 -16.45
N SER A 88 3.43 -2.80 -16.12
CA SER A 88 2.89 -4.16 -15.92
C SER A 88 2.83 -4.96 -17.23
N LEU A 89 2.56 -4.28 -18.35
CA LEU A 89 2.52 -4.92 -19.67
C LEU A 89 3.93 -5.24 -20.22
N THR A 90 4.97 -4.54 -19.76
CA THR A 90 6.35 -4.71 -20.26
C THR A 90 7.24 -5.51 -19.31
N GLU A 91 6.77 -5.85 -18.11
CA GLU A 91 7.54 -6.60 -17.13
C GLU A 91 7.66 -8.08 -17.52
N VAL A 92 8.89 -8.52 -17.77
CA VAL A 92 9.21 -9.90 -18.21
C VAL A 92 8.96 -10.92 -17.10
N SER A 93 9.10 -10.50 -15.83
CA SER A 93 8.83 -11.35 -14.66
C SER A 93 7.34 -11.43 -14.33
N PHE A 94 6.48 -10.67 -15.03
CA PHE A 94 5.06 -10.64 -14.71
C PHE A 94 4.42 -11.95 -15.16
N ASN A 95 3.80 -12.62 -14.19
CA ASN A 95 3.39 -14.01 -14.32
C ASN A 95 1.86 -14.11 -14.29
N TRP A 96 1.26 -14.54 -15.40
CA TRP A 96 -0.20 -14.67 -15.51
C TRP A 96 -0.73 -15.93 -14.81
N PHE A 97 0.16 -16.92 -14.55
CA PHE A 97 -0.18 -18.20 -13.94
C PHE A 97 0.94 -18.66 -13.01
N VAL A 98 0.64 -18.96 -11.74
CA VAL A 98 1.63 -19.55 -10.81
C VAL A 98 2.18 -20.85 -11.44
N PRO A 99 3.51 -21.02 -11.61
CA PRO A 99 4.05 -22.25 -12.17
C PRO A 99 3.77 -23.38 -11.18
N SER A 100 3.00 -24.39 -11.60
CA SER A 100 2.89 -25.63 -10.84
C SER A 100 4.15 -26.46 -11.10
N ASN A 101 5.12 -26.41 -10.18
CA ASN A 101 6.17 -27.42 -10.04
C ASN A 101 6.48 -27.59 -8.55
#